data_AF-A0A1S0THJ4-F1
#
_entry.id   AF-A0A1S0THJ4-F1
#
_cell.length_a   1.000
_cell.length_b   1.000
_cell.length_c   1.000
_cell.angle_alpha   90.00
_cell.angle_beta   90.00
_cell.angle_gamma   90.00
#
_symmetry.space_group_name_H-M   'P 1'
#
loop_
_entity.id
_entity.type
_entity.pdbx_description
1 polymer ?
#
loop_
_entity_poly.entity_id
_entity_poly.type
_entity_poly.pdbx_seq_one_letter_code
_entity_poly.pdbx_strand_id
1 'polypeptide(L)'
;MILFSGQLLYFILSLFSVFSNFSGLVDAQKRRIIRLLTPLSKKASSNGQQLFQNIAMNEMQDIDTIYMQLSNWAKNEGTNFMKVFEENLKRVEKEAYEKRDELGVEIDQLPSLVIDAIQIVDIFRQDPTRSALEEKKMINDLKKTIEPLFVNRYQIILDRAQKLQNEYGINLFRSPFAKRRKRYFKNDEL
;
A
#
# COMPACT_ATOMS: atom_id res chain seq x y z
N MET A 1 -16.03 -20.89 -40.59
CA MET A 1 -15.15 -19.71 -40.42
C MET A 1 -15.60 -19.01 -39.14
N ILE A 2 -14.89 -19.22 -38.04
CA ILE A 2 -15.30 -18.70 -36.72
C ILE A 2 -14.92 -17.23 -36.69
N LEU A 3 -15.92 -16.36 -36.78
CA LEU A 3 -15.78 -14.93 -36.56
C LEU A 3 -15.53 -14.69 -35.07
N PHE A 4 -14.25 -14.72 -34.66
CA PHE A 4 -13.84 -14.21 -33.35
C PHE A 4 -14.11 -12.70 -33.34
N SER A 5 -15.17 -12.28 -32.63
CA SER A 5 -15.51 -10.88 -32.48
C SER A 5 -14.40 -10.15 -31.71
N GLY A 6 -13.93 -9.02 -32.24
CA GLY A 6 -12.91 -8.18 -31.60
C GLY A 6 -13.29 -7.73 -30.17
N GLN A 7 -14.57 -7.84 -29.80
CA GLN A 7 -15.06 -7.60 -28.44
C GLN A 7 -14.51 -8.60 -27.41
N LEU A 8 -14.24 -9.85 -27.80
CA LEU A 8 -13.71 -10.88 -26.90
C LEU A 8 -12.23 -10.62 -26.57
N LEU A 9 -11.46 -10.09 -27.54
CA LEU A 9 -10.10 -9.60 -27.33
C LEU A 9 -10.04 -8.37 -26.43
N TYR A 10 -10.96 -7.41 -26.59
CA TYR A 10 -11.09 -6.26 -25.68
C TYR A 10 -11.42 -6.71 -24.25
N PHE A 11 -12.30 -7.70 -24.09
CA PHE A 11 -12.67 -8.24 -22.78
C PHE A 11 -11.48 -8.92 -22.08
N ILE A 12 -10.70 -9.72 -22.83
CA ILE A 12 -9.48 -10.37 -22.32
C ILE A 12 -8.41 -9.33 -21.96
N LEU A 13 -8.18 -8.32 -22.80
CA LEU A 13 -7.22 -7.24 -22.53
C LEU A 13 -7.66 -6.38 -21.32
N SER A 14 -8.96 -6.13 -21.15
CA SER A 14 -9.49 -5.45 -19.97
C SER A 14 -9.26 -6.29 -18.70
N LEU A 15 -9.48 -7.60 -18.76
CA LEU A 15 -9.22 -8.51 -17.64
C LEU A 15 -7.74 -8.47 -17.22
N PHE A 16 -6.81 -8.52 -18.17
CA PHE A 16 -5.36 -8.41 -17.88
C PHE A 16 -4.98 -7.06 -17.26
N SER A 17 -5.63 -5.96 -17.66
CA SER A 17 -5.38 -4.64 -17.07
C SER A 17 -5.82 -4.54 -15.60
N VAL A 18 -6.86 -5.28 -15.21
CA VAL A 18 -7.36 -5.32 -13.83
C VAL A 18 -6.41 -6.11 -12.93
N PHE A 19 -5.93 -7.29 -13.36
CA PHE A 19 -4.99 -8.09 -12.59
C PHE A 19 -3.58 -7.47 -12.46
N SER A 20 -3.15 -6.67 -13.44
CA SER A 20 -1.83 -6.03 -13.44
C SER A 20 -1.72 -4.84 -12.46
N ASN A 21 -2.83 -4.22 -12.07
CA ASN A 21 -2.80 -3.09 -11.14
C ASN A 21 -2.79 -3.51 -9.67
N PHE A 22 -3.34 -4.69 -9.35
CA PHE A 22 -3.26 -5.24 -7.98
C PHE A 22 -1.92 -5.92 -7.67
N SER A 23 -1.22 -6.45 -8.69
CA SER A 23 0.07 -7.11 -8.50
C SER A 23 1.18 -6.14 -8.07
N GLY A 24 1.14 -4.87 -8.51
CA GLY A 24 2.17 -3.88 -8.18
C GLY A 24 2.23 -3.48 -6.70
N LEU A 25 1.09 -3.48 -6.01
CA LEU A 25 0.96 -3.14 -4.58
C LEU A 25 1.63 -4.19 -3.68
N VAL A 26 1.23 -5.45 -3.84
CA VAL A 26 1.74 -6.59 -3.05
C VAL A 26 3.23 -6.82 -3.31
N ASP A 27 3.67 -6.60 -4.55
CA ASP A 27 5.08 -6.77 -4.96
C ASP A 27 6.02 -5.73 -4.32
N ALA A 28 5.57 -4.50 -4.07
CA ALA A 28 6.38 -3.49 -3.37
C ALA A 28 6.59 -3.83 -1.89
N GLN A 29 5.53 -4.20 -1.16
CA GLN A 29 5.60 -4.58 0.25
C GLN A 29 6.44 -5.84 0.46
N LYS A 30 6.19 -6.87 -0.38
CA LYS A 30 6.97 -8.11 -0.41
C LYS A 30 8.46 -7.81 -0.61
N ARG A 31 8.83 -7.04 -1.63
CA ARG A 31 10.23 -6.68 -1.89
C ARG A 31 10.88 -5.98 -0.70
N ARG A 32 10.16 -5.10 -0.01
CA ARG A 32 10.68 -4.40 1.15
C ARG A 32 10.95 -5.35 2.33
N ILE A 33 9.98 -6.18 2.71
CA ILE A 33 10.16 -7.09 3.86
C ILE A 33 11.23 -8.15 3.57
N ILE A 34 11.31 -8.67 2.34
CA ILE A 34 12.37 -9.59 1.93
C ILE A 34 13.74 -8.92 2.06
N ARG A 35 13.93 -7.71 1.50
CA ARG A 35 15.21 -6.97 1.62
C ARG A 35 15.63 -6.75 3.07
N LEU A 36 14.66 -6.44 3.94
CA LEU A 36 14.91 -6.16 5.36
C LEU A 36 15.40 -7.41 6.11
N LEU A 37 14.92 -8.59 5.73
CA LEU A 37 15.26 -9.86 6.34
C LEU A 37 16.41 -10.60 5.64
N THR A 38 16.81 -10.19 4.42
CA THR A 38 17.95 -10.77 3.70
C THR A 38 19.24 -10.84 4.53
N PRO A 39 19.63 -9.81 5.32
CA PRO A 39 20.82 -9.91 6.17
C PRO A 39 20.68 -10.96 7.28
N LEU A 40 19.47 -11.15 7.81
CA LEU A 40 19.17 -12.17 8.81
C LEU A 40 19.21 -13.56 8.17
N SER A 41 18.64 -13.72 6.98
CA SER A 41 18.60 -15.02 6.30
C SER A 41 19.99 -15.58 5.97
N LYS A 42 20.97 -14.72 5.65
CA LYS A 42 22.37 -15.14 5.47
C LYS A 42 23.01 -15.80 6.69
N LYS A 43 22.45 -15.61 7.89
CA LYS A 43 22.92 -16.23 9.15
C LYS A 43 22.15 -17.50 9.49
N ALA A 44 21.08 -17.81 8.77
CA ALA A 44 20.24 -18.99 8.99
C ALA A 44 20.99 -20.27 8.62
N SER A 45 20.45 -21.39 9.07
CA SER A 45 20.85 -22.72 8.63
C SER A 45 20.78 -22.86 7.10
N SER A 46 21.48 -23.84 6.52
CA SER A 46 21.43 -24.08 5.06
C SER A 46 19.98 -24.30 4.56
N ASN A 47 19.20 -25.09 5.32
CA ASN A 47 17.78 -25.30 5.05
C ASN A 47 16.97 -24.00 5.23
N GLY A 48 17.25 -23.22 6.27
CA GLY A 48 16.62 -21.93 6.51
C GLY A 48 16.87 -20.93 5.40
N GLN A 49 18.08 -20.88 4.84
CA GLN A 49 18.42 -20.05 3.69
C GLN A 49 17.59 -20.45 2.47
N GLN A 50 17.47 -21.74 2.17
CA GLN A 50 16.64 -22.24 1.07
C GLN A 50 15.15 -21.90 1.26
N LEU A 51 14.61 -22.13 2.46
CA LEU A 51 13.22 -21.79 2.79
C LEU A 51 12.94 -20.30 2.61
N PHE A 52 13.86 -19.43 3.08
CA PHE A 52 13.74 -17.99 2.87
C PHE A 52 13.74 -17.61 1.39
N GLN A 53 14.63 -18.19 0.58
CA GLN A 53 14.66 -17.94 -0.86
C GLN A 53 13.38 -18.41 -1.56
N ASN A 54 12.83 -19.56 -1.15
CA ASN A 54 11.56 -20.04 -1.68
C ASN A 54 10.41 -19.06 -1.39
N ILE A 55 10.32 -18.52 -0.16
CA ILE A 55 9.34 -17.49 0.18
C ILE A 55 9.56 -16.21 -0.66
N ALA A 56 10.81 -15.81 -0.85
CA ALA A 56 11.17 -14.63 -1.65
C ALA A 56 10.79 -14.79 -3.12
N MET A 57 11.02 -15.96 -3.71
CA MET A 57 10.81 -16.23 -5.14
C MET A 57 9.38 -16.64 -5.50
N ASN A 58 8.56 -17.07 -4.55
CA ASN A 58 7.21 -17.55 -4.86
C ASN A 58 6.31 -16.42 -5.39
N GLU A 59 5.79 -16.54 -6.60
CA GLU A 59 4.89 -15.54 -7.19
C GLU A 59 3.49 -15.60 -6.57
N MET A 60 2.87 -14.42 -6.42
CA MET A 60 1.46 -14.25 -6.04
C MET A 60 1.04 -14.89 -4.71
N GLN A 61 1.55 -14.34 -3.60
CA GLN A 61 0.90 -14.52 -2.30
C GLN A 61 0.53 -13.16 -1.73
N ASP A 62 -0.66 -13.10 -1.14
CA ASP A 62 -1.09 -11.96 -0.34
C ASP A 62 -0.05 -11.65 0.75
N ILE A 63 0.07 -10.38 1.11
CA ILE A 63 1.13 -9.93 2.02
C ILE A 63 1.02 -10.57 3.41
N ASP A 64 -0.19 -10.87 3.88
CA ASP A 64 -0.39 -11.53 5.18
C ASP A 64 0.14 -12.96 5.15
N THR A 65 -0.01 -13.64 4.01
CA THR A 65 0.54 -14.98 3.80
C THR A 65 2.08 -14.95 3.82
N ILE A 66 2.68 -13.93 3.20
CA ILE A 66 4.13 -13.74 3.19
C ILE A 66 4.65 -13.48 4.61
N TYR A 67 4.00 -12.59 5.37
CA TYR A 67 4.37 -12.34 6.77
C TYR A 67 4.27 -13.59 7.64
N MET A 68 3.20 -14.37 7.49
CA MET A 68 3.03 -15.62 8.23
C MET A 68 4.14 -16.63 7.90
N GLN A 69 4.50 -16.79 6.63
CA GLN A 69 5.59 -17.68 6.23
C GLN A 69 6.94 -17.23 6.76
N LEU A 70 7.24 -15.93 6.69
CA LEU A 70 8.48 -15.37 7.23
C LEU A 70 8.55 -15.49 8.76
N SER A 71 7.42 -15.33 9.46
CA SER A 71 7.35 -15.55 10.91
C SER A 71 7.59 -17.02 11.27
N ASN A 72 6.95 -17.96 10.55
CA ASN A 72 7.17 -19.39 10.75
C ASN A 72 8.62 -19.79 10.46
N TRP A 73 9.21 -19.24 9.40
CA TRP A 73 10.62 -19.41 9.08
C TRP A 73 11.53 -18.94 10.22
N ALA A 74 11.34 -17.72 10.72
CA ALA A 74 12.13 -17.17 11.82
C ALA A 74 11.98 -17.98 13.11
N LYS A 75 10.75 -18.45 13.40
CA LYS A 75 10.47 -19.33 14.54
C LYS A 75 11.21 -20.66 14.45
N ASN A 76 11.27 -21.27 13.27
CA ASN A 76 11.93 -22.55 13.03
C ASN A 76 13.47 -22.45 13.12
N GLU A 77 14.04 -21.30 12.73
CA GLU A 77 15.48 -21.05 12.88
C GLU A 77 15.90 -20.77 14.35
N GLY A 78 14.95 -20.36 15.19
CA GLY A 78 15.13 -20.30 16.64
C GLY A 78 14.80 -18.95 17.25
N THR A 79 14.85 -18.89 18.58
CA THR A 79 14.42 -17.74 19.39
C THR A 79 15.15 -16.44 19.02
N ASN A 80 16.44 -16.51 18.70
CA ASN A 80 17.22 -15.35 18.26
C ASN A 80 16.73 -14.79 16.92
N PHE A 81 16.34 -15.65 15.97
CA PHE A 81 15.78 -15.22 14.69
C PHE A 81 14.41 -14.58 14.87
N MET A 82 13.55 -15.19 15.69
CA MET A 82 12.23 -14.63 16.00
C MET A 82 12.35 -13.25 16.67
N LYS A 83 13.28 -13.08 17.62
CA LYS A 83 13.51 -11.78 18.27
C LYS A 83 13.93 -10.70 17.27
N VAL A 84 14.90 -11.00 16.41
CA VAL A 84 15.36 -10.03 15.38
C VAL A 84 14.27 -9.76 14.35
N PHE A 85 13.44 -10.75 14.01
CA PHE A 85 12.27 -10.59 13.15
C PHE A 85 11.26 -9.61 13.76
N GLU A 86 10.88 -9.78 15.03
CA GLU A 86 9.96 -8.88 15.73
C GLU A 86 10.49 -7.45 15.88
N GLU A 87 11.78 -7.29 16.23
CA GLU A 87 12.43 -5.98 16.31
C GLU A 87 12.42 -5.26 14.96
N ASN A 88 12.66 -6.01 13.90
CA ASN A 88 12.58 -5.52 12.53
C ASN A 88 11.16 -5.06 12.16
N LEU A 89 10.13 -5.83 12.51
CA LEU A 89 8.74 -5.43 12.28
C LEU A 89 8.36 -4.17 13.06
N LYS A 90 8.72 -4.08 14.35
CA LYS A 90 8.48 -2.88 15.17
C LYS A 90 9.15 -1.64 14.58
N ARG A 91 10.39 -1.78 14.09
CA ARG A 91 11.11 -0.68 13.41
C ARG A 91 10.40 -0.24 12.13
N VAL A 92 9.95 -1.20 11.33
CA VAL A 92 9.18 -0.94 10.10
C VAL A 92 7.89 -0.19 10.42
N GLU A 93 7.16 -0.64 11.44
CA GLU A 93 5.92 -0.01 11.86
C GLU A 93 6.16 1.44 12.30
N LYS A 94 7.20 1.66 13.12
CA LYS A 94 7.60 2.99 13.56
C LYS A 94 7.95 3.93 12.39
N GLU A 95 8.79 3.49 11.45
CA GLU A 95 9.15 4.27 10.26
C GLU A 95 7.90 4.66 9.45
N ALA A 96 6.94 3.73 9.36
CA ALA A 96 5.71 3.94 8.63
C ALA A 96 4.81 5.01 9.29
N TYR A 97 4.78 5.07 10.63
CA TYR A 97 4.12 6.16 11.36
C TYR A 97 4.80 7.50 11.16
N GLU A 98 6.13 7.55 11.27
CA GLU A 98 6.88 8.80 11.12
C GLU A 98 6.63 9.41 9.74
N LYS A 99 6.73 8.62 8.67
CA LYS A 99 6.44 9.08 7.30
C LYS A 99 4.98 9.49 7.09
N ARG A 100 4.05 8.84 7.78
CA ARG A 100 2.63 9.22 7.77
C ARG A 100 2.41 10.57 8.44
N ASP A 101 3.04 10.78 9.58
CA ASP A 101 2.92 12.01 10.36
C ASP A 101 3.56 13.18 9.60
N GLU A 102 4.73 12.97 8.99
CA GLU A 102 5.37 13.93 8.08
C GLU A 102 4.43 14.34 6.93
N LEU A 103 3.81 13.36 6.25
CA LEU A 103 2.85 13.66 5.18
C LEU A 103 1.60 14.39 5.72
N GLY A 104 1.16 14.07 6.93
CA GLY A 104 0.07 14.76 7.61
C GLY A 104 0.37 16.24 7.83
N VAL A 105 1.56 16.58 8.33
CA VAL A 105 2.01 17.96 8.51
C VAL A 105 2.04 18.72 7.18
N GLU A 106 2.48 18.07 6.10
CA GLU A 106 2.49 18.70 4.78
C GLU A 106 1.09 18.95 4.20
N ILE A 107 0.14 18.05 4.47
CA ILE A 107 -1.27 18.22 4.08
C ILE A 107 -1.90 19.38 4.84
N ASP A 108 -1.60 19.52 6.14
CA ASP A 108 -2.15 20.58 6.99
C ASP A 108 -1.67 21.99 6.57
N GLN A 109 -0.62 22.09 5.74
CA GLN A 109 -0.13 23.34 5.16
C GLN A 109 -0.79 23.71 3.82
N LEU A 110 -1.66 22.86 3.28
CA LEU A 110 -2.34 23.13 2.01
C LEU A 110 -3.57 24.05 2.20
N PRO A 111 -4.03 24.71 1.13
CA PRO A 111 -5.33 25.36 1.13
C PRO A 111 -6.46 24.37 1.43
N SER A 112 -7.50 24.83 2.11
CA SER A 112 -8.64 23.98 2.51
C SER A 112 -9.25 23.18 1.35
N LEU A 113 -9.45 23.81 0.20
CA LEU A 113 -9.99 23.15 -1.01
C LEU A 113 -9.13 21.97 -1.49
N VAL A 114 -7.81 22.03 -1.30
CA VAL A 114 -6.89 20.96 -1.67
C VAL A 114 -6.94 19.84 -0.63
N ILE A 115 -7.07 20.18 0.66
CA ILE A 115 -7.27 19.22 1.74
C ILE A 115 -8.58 18.44 1.52
N ASP A 116 -9.67 19.14 1.20
CA ASP A 116 -10.97 18.54 0.94
C ASP A 116 -10.92 17.59 -0.26
N ALA A 117 -10.23 17.99 -1.34
CA ALA A 117 -10.03 17.14 -2.51
C ALA A 117 -9.25 15.85 -2.16
N ILE A 118 -8.21 15.94 -1.34
CA ILE A 118 -7.44 14.77 -0.87
C ILE A 118 -8.35 13.83 -0.05
N GLN A 119 -9.20 14.38 0.81
CA GLN A 119 -10.13 13.59 1.63
C GLN A 119 -11.19 12.89 0.78
N ILE A 120 -11.72 13.56 -0.25
CA ILE A 120 -12.68 12.95 -1.18
C ILE A 120 -12.04 11.75 -1.89
N VAL A 121 -10.78 11.91 -2.37
CA VAL A 121 -10.05 10.79 -3.00
C VAL A 121 -9.86 9.62 -2.04
N ASP A 122 -9.54 9.92 -0.79
CA ASP A 122 -9.36 8.88 0.22
C ASP A 122 -10.67 8.13 0.54
N ILE A 123 -11.78 8.85 0.76
CA ILE A 123 -13.10 8.23 0.98
C ILE A 123 -13.47 7.34 -0.21
N PHE A 124 -13.19 7.80 -1.43
CA PHE A 124 -13.46 7.05 -2.64
C PHE A 124 -12.64 5.77 -2.73
N ARG A 125 -11.34 5.81 -2.37
CA ARG A 125 -10.47 4.62 -2.32
C ARG A 125 -10.90 3.60 -1.26
N GLN A 126 -11.66 4.03 -0.26
CA GLN A 126 -12.18 3.16 0.79
C GLN A 126 -13.48 2.45 0.38
N ASP A 127 -14.11 2.88 -0.71
CA ASP A 127 -15.33 2.27 -1.21
C ASP A 127 -14.98 1.06 -2.10
N PRO A 128 -15.25 -0.18 -1.64
CA PRO A 128 -14.91 -1.39 -2.37
C PRO A 128 -15.72 -1.56 -3.67
N THR A 129 -16.76 -0.75 -3.87
CA THR A 129 -17.58 -0.77 -5.09
C THR A 129 -16.99 0.08 -6.21
N ARG A 130 -15.94 0.86 -5.93
CA ARG A 130 -15.35 1.80 -6.89
C ARG A 130 -14.20 1.20 -7.68
N SER A 131 -14.18 1.56 -8.96
CA SER A 131 -13.12 1.15 -9.88
C SER A 131 -12.00 2.20 -9.98
N ALA A 132 -10.80 1.75 -10.34
CA ALA A 132 -9.66 2.62 -10.62
C ALA A 132 -9.94 3.65 -11.74
N LEU A 133 -10.82 3.30 -12.69
CA LEU A 133 -11.22 4.22 -13.76
C LEU A 133 -12.04 5.39 -13.22
N GLU A 134 -12.98 5.10 -12.32
CA GLU A 134 -13.77 6.14 -11.67
C GLU A 134 -12.91 7.00 -10.74
N GLU A 135 -11.93 6.41 -10.05
CA GLU A 135 -10.97 7.16 -9.23
C GLU A 135 -10.20 8.16 -10.08
N LYS A 136 -9.65 7.70 -11.23
CA LYS A 136 -8.91 8.55 -12.16
C LYS A 136 -9.77 9.69 -12.70
N LYS A 137 -11.04 9.40 -13.00
CA LYS A 137 -12.00 10.42 -13.46
C LYS A 137 -12.24 11.48 -12.38
N MET A 138 -12.53 11.05 -11.16
CA MET A 138 -12.73 11.93 -10.01
C MET A 138 -11.50 12.79 -9.72
N ILE A 139 -10.29 12.21 -9.72
CA ILE A 139 -9.04 12.99 -9.53
C ILE A 139 -8.91 14.07 -10.60
N ASN A 140 -9.21 13.75 -11.87
CA ASN A 140 -9.16 14.72 -12.95
C ASN A 140 -10.21 15.82 -12.81
N ASP A 141 -11.40 15.50 -12.30
CA ASP A 141 -12.45 16.48 -12.07
C ASP A 141 -12.09 17.41 -10.90
N LEU A 142 -11.53 16.88 -9.81
CA LEU A 142 -11.02 17.67 -8.69
C LEU A 142 -9.84 18.58 -9.09
N LYS A 143 -8.98 18.14 -10.02
CA LYS A 143 -7.90 19.00 -10.54
C LYS A 143 -8.41 20.24 -11.27
N LYS A 144 -9.61 20.20 -11.85
CA LYS A 144 -10.21 21.35 -12.53
C LYS A 144 -10.72 22.41 -11.54
N THR A 145 -11.02 22.00 -10.32
CA THR A 145 -11.53 22.88 -9.26
C THR A 145 -10.42 23.46 -8.37
N ILE A 146 -9.23 22.85 -8.39
CA ILE A 146 -8.05 23.33 -7.68
C ILE A 146 -7.31 24.36 -8.53
N GLU A 147 -6.79 25.43 -7.91
CA GLU A 147 -5.99 26.42 -8.63
C GLU A 147 -4.76 25.76 -9.29
N PRO A 148 -4.38 26.16 -10.52
CA PRO A 148 -3.28 25.55 -11.26
C PRO A 148 -1.96 25.45 -10.49
N LEU A 149 -1.68 26.42 -9.62
CA LEU A 149 -0.47 26.44 -8.78
C LEU A 149 -0.43 25.33 -7.72
N PHE A 150 -1.57 24.79 -7.31
CA PHE A 150 -1.65 23.71 -6.32
C PHE A 150 -1.87 22.32 -6.94
N VAL A 151 -2.22 22.23 -8.22
CA VAL A 151 -2.43 20.94 -8.93
C VAL A 151 -1.20 20.03 -8.86
N ASN A 152 0.00 20.59 -9.02
CA ASN A 152 1.24 19.83 -8.92
C ASN A 152 1.48 19.32 -7.50
N ARG A 153 1.25 20.17 -6.48
CA ARG A 153 1.45 19.81 -5.08
C ARG A 153 0.43 18.76 -4.62
N TYR A 154 -0.80 18.88 -5.09
CA TYR A 154 -1.86 17.87 -4.91
C TYR A 154 -1.46 16.52 -5.49
N GLN A 155 -0.98 16.47 -6.73
CA GLN A 155 -0.52 15.22 -7.35
C GLN A 155 0.65 14.60 -6.59
N ILE A 156 1.65 15.41 -6.19
CA ILE A 156 2.81 14.94 -5.42
C ILE A 156 2.35 14.29 -4.10
N ILE A 157 1.38 14.87 -3.41
CA ILE A 157 0.86 14.31 -2.16
C ILE A 157 0.10 13.01 -2.41
N LEU A 158 -0.72 12.93 -3.46
CA LEU A 158 -1.40 11.68 -3.83
C LEU A 158 -0.41 10.57 -4.21
N ASP A 159 0.65 10.90 -4.93
CA ASP A 159 1.68 9.95 -5.34
C ASP A 159 2.49 9.45 -4.14
N ARG A 160 2.88 10.37 -3.24
CA ARG A 160 3.50 10.00 -1.96
C ARG A 160 2.56 9.16 -1.11
N ALA A 161 1.27 9.47 -1.15
CA ALA A 161 0.29 8.74 -0.39
C ALA A 161 0.16 7.29 -0.89
N GLN A 162 0.03 7.14 -2.20
CA GLN A 162 0.01 5.84 -2.86
C GLN A 162 1.31 5.07 -2.59
N LYS A 163 2.47 5.73 -2.64
CA LYS A 163 3.75 5.10 -2.37
C LYS A 163 3.84 4.54 -0.95
N LEU A 164 3.34 5.28 0.05
CA LEU A 164 3.32 4.78 1.44
C LEU A 164 2.37 3.60 1.63
N GLN A 165 1.20 3.64 0.98
CA GLN A 165 0.27 2.50 0.95
C GLN A 165 0.93 1.28 0.29
N ASN A 166 1.61 1.49 -0.84
CA ASN A 166 2.32 0.43 -1.57
C ASN A 166 3.54 -0.10 -0.80
N GLU A 167 4.22 0.70 0.01
CA GLU A 167 5.44 0.25 0.71
C GLU A 167 5.15 -0.38 2.08
N TYR A 168 4.12 0.09 2.79
CA TYR A 168 3.87 -0.26 4.19
C TYR A 168 2.51 -0.92 4.43
N GLY A 169 1.62 -0.98 3.44
CA GLY A 169 0.23 -1.39 3.66
C GLY A 169 -0.56 -0.41 4.52
N ILE A 170 0.03 0.75 4.79
CA ILE A 170 -0.62 1.82 5.53
C ILE A 170 -1.45 2.61 4.54
N ASN A 171 -2.76 2.40 4.59
CA ASN A 171 -3.67 3.44 4.19
C ASN A 171 -3.38 4.65 5.09
N LEU A 172 -2.78 5.70 4.55
CA LEU A 172 -2.45 6.92 5.29
C LEU A 172 -3.61 7.49 6.10
N PHE A 173 -4.82 7.19 5.65
CA PHE A 173 -6.06 7.62 6.26
C PHE A 173 -6.82 6.50 7.01
N ARG A 174 -6.37 5.24 6.92
CA ARG A 174 -6.90 4.07 7.66
C ARG A 174 -5.81 3.05 8.03
N SER A 175 -4.79 3.42 8.80
CA SER A 175 -4.02 2.39 9.48
C SER A 175 -4.92 1.75 10.56
N PRO A 176 -5.04 0.41 10.64
CA PRO A 176 -5.69 -0.28 11.76
C PRO A 176 -4.98 -0.03 13.10
N PHE A 177 -3.78 0.55 13.05
CA PHE A 177 -2.98 0.92 14.22
C PHE A 177 -2.83 2.46 14.38
N ALA A 178 -3.44 3.26 13.50
CA ALA A 178 -3.51 4.71 13.72
C ALA A 178 -4.34 5.00 14.98
N LYS A 179 -3.84 5.86 15.88
CA LYS A 179 -4.75 6.71 16.67
C LYS A 179 -5.68 7.35 15.65
N ARG A 180 -6.98 6.99 15.67
CA ARG A 180 -8.02 7.68 14.92
C ARG A 180 -7.70 9.17 15.01
N ARG A 181 -7.55 9.88 13.89
CA ARG A 181 -7.48 11.34 13.92
C ARG A 181 -8.82 11.79 14.52
N LYS A 182 -8.86 11.94 15.84
CA LYS A 182 -10.00 12.48 16.59
C LYS A 182 -10.03 13.96 16.25
N ARG A 183 -10.89 14.29 15.30
CA ARG A 183 -11.37 15.60 14.80
C ARG A 183 -11.71 15.25 13.35
N TYR A 184 -12.96 15.10 12.94
CA TYR A 184 -13.87 16.23 12.75
C TYR A 184 -15.37 15.90 12.81
N PHE A 185 -15.80 14.70 13.22
CA PHE A 185 -17.22 14.48 13.52
C PHE A 185 -17.54 14.96 14.93
N LYS A 186 -18.46 15.93 15.04
CA LYS A 186 -19.15 16.18 16.31
C LYS A 186 -20.02 14.96 16.60
N ASN A 187 -20.15 14.62 17.89
CA ASN A 187 -20.91 13.44 18.35
C ASN A 187 -22.40 13.47 17.96
N ASP A 188 -22.85 14.56 17.36
CA ASP A 188 -24.25 14.89 17.12
C ASP A 188 -24.70 14.48 15.70
N GLU A 189 -23.79 13.90 14.89
CA GLU A 189 -24.04 13.42 13.52
C GLU A 189 -23.94 11.87 13.40
N LEU A 190 -24.14 11.14 14.50
CA LEU A 190 -24.26 9.68 14.54
C LEU A 190 -25.67 9.24 14.94
#